data_AF-A0A9E1RNH9-F1
#
_entry.id   AF-A0A9E1RNH9-F1
#
_cell.length_a   1.000
_cell.length_b   1.000
_cell.length_c   1.000
_cell.angle_alpha   90.00
_cell.angle_beta   90.00
_cell.angle_gamma   90.00
#
_symmetry.space_group_name_H-M   'P 1'
#
loop_
_entity.id
_entity.type
_entity.pdbx_description
1 polymer ?
#
loop_
_entity_poly.entity_id
_entity_poly.type
_entity_poly.pdbx_seq_one_letter_code
_entity_poly.pdbx_strand_id
1 'polypeptide(L)'
;MSEKPEETEHPSDFIRELIRSDNEQGTYGNRVQTRFPPEPNGYLHIGHAKSICLNFGVAGDFGGTCNLRFDDTNPEKESADFVIAIERDLQWLGFESDRGTLYASDYFEQLYTWAADLITKGLAYVDDQDAEAISDSRGDFTTPGTNSPFRDRSIDENLDLFRRMRAGEFGDGERVLRAKIDMTHANMSMRDPLMYRIRHVTHHRTGDDWCIYPNYDWAHGQSDAFEGVTHSFCTLEFENNRELYDWFLDQLELPHDRPRQTEFGRLGLTHIITSKRKLAALVASGKVEGWDDAQMSTLSGLRRRGYPAKAIREFCDHISVGRVNGTTEVELLESFVRTELNKVALR
;
A
#
# COMPACT_ATOMS: atom_id res chain seq x y z
N MET A 1 27.05 13.21 -39.09
CA MET A 1 26.26 14.00 -38.12
C MET A 1 25.48 12.98 -37.32
N SER A 2 25.90 12.71 -36.10
CA SER A 2 25.19 11.79 -35.20
C SER A 2 24.08 12.58 -34.54
N GLU A 3 22.82 12.23 -34.82
CA GLU A 3 21.68 12.76 -34.09
C GLU A 3 21.85 12.41 -32.62
N LYS A 4 21.84 13.43 -31.76
CA LYS A 4 21.68 13.23 -30.31
C LYS A 4 20.27 12.65 -30.10
N PRO A 5 20.08 11.70 -29.17
CA PRO A 5 18.73 11.35 -28.76
C PRO A 5 18.06 12.62 -28.23
N GLU A 6 16.84 12.89 -28.65
CA GLU A 6 16.00 13.91 -28.01
C GLU A 6 15.85 13.50 -26.54
N GLU A 7 16.43 14.29 -25.63
CA GLU A 7 16.08 14.25 -24.22
C GLU A 7 14.61 14.65 -24.13
N THR A 8 13.74 13.67 -23.90
CA THR A 8 12.37 13.95 -23.47
C THR A 8 12.46 14.64 -22.12
N GLU A 9 12.25 15.95 -22.08
CA GLU A 9 12.06 16.69 -20.82
C GLU A 9 10.81 16.11 -20.13
N HIS A 10 11.03 15.22 -19.16
CA HIS A 10 9.96 14.69 -18.32
C HIS A 10 9.41 15.84 -17.46
N PRO A 11 8.08 15.98 -17.29
CA PRO A 11 7.50 16.98 -16.41
C PRO A 11 8.14 16.89 -15.02
N SER A 12 8.75 17.99 -14.54
CA SER A 12 9.33 18.02 -13.20
C SER A 12 8.20 18.07 -12.17
N ASP A 13 8.14 17.06 -11.31
CA ASP A 13 7.33 17.06 -10.10
C ASP A 13 8.24 16.85 -8.88
N PHE A 14 7.70 17.08 -7.68
CA PHE A 14 8.47 17.00 -6.45
C PHE A 14 9.04 15.61 -6.15
N ILE A 15 8.45 14.54 -6.71
CA ILE A 15 8.93 13.16 -6.54
C ILE A 15 10.16 12.94 -7.43
N ARG A 16 10.12 13.37 -8.69
CA ARG A 16 11.27 13.30 -9.59
C ARG A 16 12.42 14.20 -9.12
N GLU A 17 12.11 15.37 -8.55
CA GLU A 17 13.10 16.23 -7.90
C GLU A 17 13.72 15.59 -6.65
N LEU A 18 12.92 14.93 -5.82
CA LEU A 18 13.40 14.17 -4.67
C LEU A 18 14.40 13.08 -5.10
N ILE A 19 14.05 12.28 -6.11
CA ILE A 19 14.92 11.21 -6.60
C ILE A 19 16.22 11.77 -7.20
N ARG A 20 16.13 12.86 -7.98
CA ARG A 20 17.34 13.54 -8.50
C ARG A 20 18.27 13.96 -7.35
N SER A 21 17.71 14.58 -6.31
CA SER A 21 18.48 14.98 -5.13
C SER A 21 19.09 13.78 -4.40
N ASP A 22 18.34 12.68 -4.22
CA ASP A 22 18.86 11.48 -3.55
C ASP A 22 19.96 10.78 -4.39
N ASN A 23 19.84 10.79 -5.73
CA ASN A 23 20.87 10.29 -6.62
C ASN A 23 22.14 11.15 -6.60
N GLU A 24 22.00 12.49 -6.64
CA GLU A 24 23.12 13.43 -6.51
C GLU A 24 23.88 13.26 -5.18
N GLN A 25 23.16 12.96 -4.10
CA GLN A 25 23.73 12.68 -2.78
C GLN A 25 24.27 11.26 -2.64
N GLY A 26 23.95 10.37 -3.57
CA GLY A 26 24.30 8.95 -3.50
C GLY A 26 23.54 8.19 -2.41
N THR A 27 22.37 8.67 -1.96
CA THR A 27 21.58 8.11 -0.85
C THR A 27 21.35 6.60 -0.99
N TYR A 28 21.07 6.13 -2.22
CA TYR A 28 20.84 4.72 -2.54
C TYR A 28 21.80 4.20 -3.63
N GLY A 29 22.97 4.83 -3.79
CA GLY A 29 23.92 4.46 -4.84
C GLY A 29 23.32 4.54 -6.26
N ASN A 30 22.49 5.56 -6.52
CA ASN A 30 21.71 5.76 -7.77
C ASN A 30 20.62 4.72 -8.06
N ARG A 31 20.34 3.80 -7.13
CA ARG A 31 19.28 2.82 -7.29
C ARG A 31 17.92 3.46 -7.05
N VAL A 32 16.99 3.24 -7.97
CA VAL A 32 15.58 3.61 -7.81
C VAL A 32 14.76 2.34 -7.83
N GLN A 33 14.11 2.02 -6.72
CA GLN A 33 13.18 0.92 -6.62
C GLN A 33 11.88 1.39 -5.98
N THR A 34 10.79 1.29 -6.73
CA THR A 34 9.42 1.62 -6.30
C THR A 34 8.58 0.35 -6.22
N ARG A 35 7.31 0.49 -5.82
CA ARG A 35 6.34 -0.60 -5.83
C ARG A 35 4.92 -0.12 -5.97
N PHE A 36 4.08 -0.89 -6.64
CA PHE A 36 2.62 -0.77 -6.57
C PHE A 36 2.06 -1.89 -5.68
N PRO A 37 1.59 -1.58 -4.45
CA PRO A 37 1.20 -2.60 -3.47
C PRO A 37 -0.34 -2.68 -3.24
N PRO A 38 -1.17 -3.08 -4.21
CA PRO A 38 -2.61 -3.17 -4.00
C PRO A 38 -2.99 -4.34 -3.07
N GLU A 39 -3.99 -4.12 -2.21
CA GLU A 39 -4.70 -5.22 -1.55
C GLU A 39 -5.56 -5.98 -2.58
N PRO A 40 -5.51 -7.33 -2.65
CA PRO A 40 -6.29 -8.14 -3.57
C PRO A 40 -7.75 -8.34 -3.11
N ASN A 41 -8.45 -7.25 -2.77
CA ASN A 41 -9.82 -7.26 -2.24
C ASN A 41 -10.84 -6.49 -3.07
N GLY A 42 -10.47 -6.09 -4.29
CA GLY A 42 -11.35 -5.37 -5.20
C GLY A 42 -10.67 -5.03 -6.51
N TYR A 43 -11.49 -4.69 -7.51
CA TYR A 43 -11.01 -4.27 -8.82
C TYR A 43 -10.33 -2.90 -8.77
N LEU A 44 -9.31 -2.72 -9.61
CA LEU A 44 -8.69 -1.42 -9.80
C LEU A 44 -9.64 -0.45 -10.49
N HIS A 45 -9.40 0.83 -10.28
CA HIS A 45 -10.17 1.95 -10.83
C HIS A 45 -9.25 3.05 -11.28
N ILE A 46 -9.77 4.06 -11.96
CA ILE A 46 -8.97 5.16 -12.53
C ILE A 46 -8.03 5.85 -11.52
N GLY A 47 -8.44 5.95 -10.25
CA GLY A 47 -7.54 6.43 -9.18
C GLY A 47 -6.29 5.57 -8.98
N HIS A 48 -6.36 4.25 -9.16
CA HIS A 48 -5.21 3.35 -9.11
C HIS A 48 -4.29 3.54 -10.32
N ALA A 49 -4.83 3.91 -11.49
CA ALA A 49 -3.98 4.21 -12.66
C ALA A 49 -3.00 5.33 -12.39
N LYS A 50 -3.36 6.36 -11.59
CA LYS A 50 -2.41 7.40 -11.15
C LYS A 50 -1.24 6.79 -10.36
N SER A 51 -1.53 5.91 -9.40
CA SER A 51 -0.49 5.26 -8.59
C SER A 51 0.39 4.33 -9.42
N ILE A 52 -0.20 3.59 -10.35
CA ILE A 52 0.51 2.70 -11.28
C ILE A 52 1.45 3.52 -12.17
N CYS A 53 0.92 4.51 -12.89
CA CYS A 53 1.73 5.33 -13.81
C CYS A 53 2.83 6.08 -13.05
N LEU A 54 2.56 6.54 -11.83
CA LEU A 54 3.58 7.15 -10.98
C LEU A 54 4.70 6.16 -10.62
N ASN A 55 4.37 5.02 -9.99
CA ASN A 55 5.39 4.11 -9.49
C ASN A 55 6.23 3.49 -10.61
N PHE A 56 5.58 2.99 -11.66
CA PHE A 56 6.27 2.36 -12.79
C PHE A 56 6.94 3.41 -13.69
N GLY A 57 6.30 4.55 -13.95
CA GLY A 57 6.86 5.62 -14.77
C GLY A 57 8.09 6.24 -14.13
N VAL A 58 8.04 6.56 -12.83
CA VAL A 58 9.21 7.11 -12.12
C VAL A 58 10.35 6.10 -12.04
N ALA A 59 10.08 4.81 -11.82
CA ALA A 59 11.15 3.81 -11.91
C ALA A 59 11.80 3.81 -13.31
N GLY A 60 10.99 3.80 -14.37
CA GLY A 60 11.46 3.84 -15.75
C GLY A 60 12.31 5.07 -16.10
N ASP A 61 11.87 6.27 -15.68
CA ASP A 61 12.57 7.54 -15.96
C ASP A 61 14.00 7.58 -15.40
N PHE A 62 14.26 6.81 -14.33
CA PHE A 62 15.58 6.74 -13.68
C PHE A 62 16.29 5.40 -13.93
N GLY A 63 15.82 4.57 -14.86
CA GLY A 63 16.40 3.25 -15.15
C GLY A 63 16.35 2.27 -13.97
N GLY A 64 15.39 2.49 -13.06
CA GLY A 64 15.11 1.66 -11.90
C GLY A 64 14.12 0.54 -12.17
N THR A 65 13.62 -0.06 -11.09
CA THR A 65 12.66 -1.18 -11.14
C THR A 65 11.42 -0.87 -10.31
N CYS A 66 10.26 -1.41 -10.70
CA CYS A 66 9.03 -1.28 -9.92
C CYS A 66 8.41 -2.65 -9.66
N ASN A 67 8.24 -3.00 -8.38
CA ASN A 67 7.60 -4.26 -8.00
C ASN A 67 6.07 -4.14 -8.07
N LEU A 68 5.40 -5.21 -8.50
CA LEU A 68 4.01 -5.47 -8.13
C LEU A 68 4.02 -6.34 -6.87
N ARG A 69 3.47 -5.83 -5.76
CA ARG A 69 3.26 -6.60 -4.53
C ARG A 69 1.77 -6.67 -4.22
N PHE A 70 1.22 -7.84 -3.95
CA PHE A 70 -0.07 -7.91 -3.29
C PHE A 70 0.12 -7.75 -1.78
N ASP A 71 -0.53 -6.75 -1.19
CA ASP A 71 -0.58 -6.59 0.27
C ASP A 71 -1.69 -7.51 0.81
N ASP A 72 -1.38 -8.81 0.80
CA ASP A 72 -2.28 -9.91 1.15
C ASP A 72 -2.15 -10.29 2.63
N THR A 73 -2.35 -9.30 3.51
CA THR A 73 -2.22 -9.49 4.97
C THR A 73 -3.56 -9.76 5.64
N ASN A 74 -4.67 -9.70 4.90
CA ASN A 74 -6.02 -9.83 5.44
C ASN A 74 -6.83 -10.97 4.77
N PRO A 75 -6.79 -12.19 5.33
CA PRO A 75 -7.35 -13.39 4.69
C PRO A 75 -8.86 -13.34 4.43
N GLU A 76 -9.62 -12.49 5.13
CA GLU A 76 -11.10 -12.45 5.01
C GLU A 76 -11.61 -11.79 3.73
N LYS A 77 -10.83 -10.88 3.14
CA LYS A 77 -11.31 -10.00 2.05
C LYS A 77 -10.66 -10.28 0.71
N GLU A 78 -9.69 -11.18 0.69
CA GLU A 78 -8.78 -11.36 -0.42
C GLU A 78 -9.17 -12.57 -1.26
N SER A 79 -8.96 -12.48 -2.58
CA SER A 79 -9.29 -13.56 -3.51
C SER A 79 -8.32 -13.63 -4.68
N ALA A 80 -8.05 -14.85 -5.13
CA ALA A 80 -7.27 -15.13 -6.34
C ALA A 80 -7.87 -14.45 -7.59
N ASP A 81 -9.19 -14.27 -7.65
CA ASP A 81 -9.84 -13.56 -8.77
C ASP A 81 -9.42 -12.09 -8.86
N PHE A 82 -9.23 -11.43 -7.70
CA PHE A 82 -8.77 -10.05 -7.67
C PHE A 82 -7.29 -9.94 -8.06
N VAL A 83 -6.46 -10.92 -7.66
CA VAL A 83 -5.06 -11.02 -8.10
C VAL A 83 -4.99 -11.04 -9.63
N ILE A 84 -5.72 -11.95 -10.26
CA ILE A 84 -5.76 -12.09 -11.73
C ILE A 84 -6.28 -10.81 -12.40
N ALA A 85 -7.34 -10.20 -11.84
CA ALA A 85 -7.90 -8.97 -12.38
C ALA A 85 -6.92 -7.78 -12.31
N ILE A 86 -6.21 -7.64 -11.20
CA ILE A 86 -5.20 -6.59 -10.98
C ILE A 86 -4.02 -6.76 -11.94
N GLU A 87 -3.49 -7.97 -12.09
CA GLU A 87 -2.41 -8.26 -13.05
C GLU A 87 -2.84 -7.97 -14.48
N ARG A 88 -4.06 -8.38 -14.87
CA ARG A 88 -4.61 -8.08 -16.21
C ARG A 88 -4.77 -6.59 -16.45
N ASP A 89 -5.20 -5.83 -15.45
CA ASP A 89 -5.34 -4.37 -15.57
C ASP A 89 -3.97 -3.67 -15.66
N LEU A 90 -2.96 -4.16 -14.95
CA LEU A 90 -1.59 -3.68 -15.03
C LEU A 90 -0.99 -3.94 -16.43
N GLN A 91 -1.10 -5.18 -16.92
CA GLN A 91 -0.65 -5.57 -18.26
C GLN A 91 -1.38 -4.77 -19.35
N TRP A 92 -2.68 -4.56 -19.20
CA TRP A 92 -3.45 -3.75 -20.14
C TRP A 92 -3.00 -2.29 -20.16
N LEU A 93 -2.64 -1.73 -19.00
CA LEU A 93 -1.99 -0.41 -18.92
C LEU A 93 -0.58 -0.40 -19.49
N GLY A 94 0.00 -1.54 -19.88
CA GLY A 94 1.31 -1.63 -20.51
C GLY A 94 2.47 -1.63 -19.51
N PHE A 95 2.22 -2.03 -18.26
CA PHE A 95 3.24 -2.18 -17.23
C PHE A 95 3.41 -3.66 -16.85
N GLU A 96 4.64 -4.02 -16.49
CA GLU A 96 5.02 -5.34 -16.02
C GLU A 96 6.06 -5.18 -14.90
N SER A 97 6.04 -6.08 -13.92
CA SER A 97 6.99 -6.09 -12.81
C SER A 97 8.21 -6.93 -13.18
N ASP A 98 9.42 -6.38 -13.02
CA ASP A 98 10.68 -7.07 -13.37
C ASP A 98 10.90 -8.36 -12.58
N ARG A 99 10.38 -8.43 -11.36
CA ARG A 99 10.52 -9.58 -10.44
C ARG A 99 9.33 -10.52 -10.48
N GLY A 100 8.39 -10.30 -11.40
CA GLY A 100 7.06 -10.91 -11.34
C GLY A 100 6.25 -10.40 -10.16
N THR A 101 5.25 -11.18 -9.76
CA THR A 101 4.33 -10.84 -8.69
C THR A 101 4.89 -11.26 -7.33
N LEU A 102 4.96 -10.31 -6.40
CA LEU A 102 5.34 -10.52 -5.00
C LEU A 102 4.09 -10.52 -4.10
N TYR A 103 4.20 -11.13 -2.92
CA TYR A 103 3.13 -11.21 -1.94
C TYR A 103 3.69 -10.87 -0.55
N ALA A 104 2.96 -10.06 0.23
CA ALA A 104 3.33 -9.80 1.61
C ALA A 104 3.29 -11.08 2.47
N SER A 105 2.42 -12.03 2.10
CA SER A 105 2.34 -13.35 2.74
C SER A 105 3.61 -14.20 2.60
N ASP A 106 4.42 -13.97 1.56
CA ASP A 106 5.73 -14.63 1.42
C ASP A 106 6.72 -14.16 2.51
N TYR A 107 6.43 -13.05 3.21
CA TYR A 107 7.26 -12.47 4.25
C TYR A 107 6.77 -12.76 5.68
N PHE A 108 5.68 -13.51 5.88
CA PHE A 108 5.09 -13.72 7.21
C PHE A 108 6.07 -14.28 8.24
N GLU A 109 6.94 -15.22 7.86
CA GLU A 109 7.96 -15.75 8.78
C GLU A 109 8.97 -14.69 9.20
N GLN A 110 9.41 -13.84 8.27
CA GLN A 110 10.34 -12.75 8.56
C GLN A 110 9.68 -11.68 9.43
N LEU A 111 8.43 -11.33 9.15
CA LEU A 111 7.64 -10.41 9.98
C LEU A 111 7.45 -10.95 11.41
N TYR A 112 7.21 -12.26 11.55
CA TYR A 112 7.10 -12.92 12.85
C TYR A 112 8.43 -12.86 13.61
N THR A 113 9.53 -13.15 12.91
CA THR A 113 10.89 -13.12 13.48
C THR A 113 11.26 -11.72 13.97
N TRP A 114 11.00 -10.69 13.16
CA TRP A 114 11.22 -9.30 13.56
C TRP A 114 10.32 -8.87 14.72
N ALA A 115 9.08 -9.35 14.79
CA ALA A 115 8.20 -9.07 15.92
C ALA A 115 8.74 -9.70 17.22
N ALA A 116 9.26 -10.94 17.16
CA ALA A 116 9.91 -11.58 18.30
C ALA A 116 11.21 -10.87 18.74
N ASP A 117 11.96 -10.30 17.81
CA ASP A 117 13.13 -9.45 18.12
C ASP A 117 12.71 -8.16 18.84
N LEU A 118 11.65 -7.49 18.39
CA LEU A 118 11.08 -6.33 19.10
C LEU A 118 10.63 -6.69 20.53
N ILE A 119 10.03 -7.86 20.75
CA ILE A 119 9.70 -8.35 22.09
C ILE A 119 10.99 -8.51 22.92
N THR A 120 12.04 -9.09 22.35
CA THR A 120 13.33 -9.30 23.02
C THR A 120 14.00 -7.98 23.40
N LYS A 121 13.81 -6.93 22.60
CA LYS A 121 14.24 -5.55 22.88
C LYS A 121 13.33 -4.81 23.88
N GLY A 122 12.22 -5.42 24.31
CA GLY A 122 11.22 -4.78 25.18
C GLY A 122 10.35 -3.74 24.47
N LEU A 123 10.36 -3.73 23.14
CA LEU A 123 9.68 -2.77 22.26
C LEU A 123 8.34 -3.29 21.72
N ALA A 124 7.90 -4.47 22.14
CA ALA A 124 6.57 -5.00 21.87
C ALA A 124 6.10 -5.86 23.05
N TYR A 125 4.77 -5.98 23.21
CA TYR A 125 4.15 -6.77 24.26
C TYR A 125 2.82 -7.37 23.78
N VAL A 126 2.44 -8.50 24.36
CA VAL A 126 1.13 -9.13 24.14
C VAL A 126 0.12 -8.47 25.06
N ASP A 127 -1.02 -8.08 24.52
CA ASP A 127 -2.13 -7.43 25.22
C ASP A 127 -3.36 -8.35 25.21
N ASP A 128 -3.95 -8.55 26.38
CA ASP A 128 -5.16 -9.38 26.58
C ASP A 128 -6.43 -8.53 26.68
N GLN A 129 -6.30 -7.21 26.53
CA GLN A 129 -7.45 -6.32 26.44
C GLN A 129 -8.22 -6.58 25.13
N ASP A 130 -9.55 -6.53 25.23
CA ASP A 130 -10.40 -6.56 24.03
C ASP A 130 -10.25 -5.26 23.21
N ALA A 131 -10.80 -5.28 22.00
CA ALA A 131 -10.69 -4.16 21.07
C ALA A 131 -11.32 -2.85 21.58
N GLU A 132 -12.38 -2.94 22.40
CA GLU A 132 -13.06 -1.78 22.98
C GLU A 132 -12.16 -1.13 24.04
N ALA A 133 -11.64 -1.92 24.98
CA ALA A 133 -10.72 -1.47 26.01
C ALA A 133 -9.40 -0.92 25.42
N ILE A 134 -8.87 -1.52 24.36
CA ILE A 134 -7.73 -0.97 23.63
C ILE A 134 -8.08 0.39 23.03
N SER A 135 -9.22 0.50 22.34
CA SER A 135 -9.67 1.76 21.74
C SER A 135 -9.83 2.86 22.79
N ASP A 136 -10.48 2.57 23.91
CA ASP A 136 -10.70 3.51 25.00
C ASP A 136 -9.40 3.94 25.67
N SER A 137 -8.49 2.98 25.91
CA SER A 137 -7.19 3.27 26.53
C SER A 137 -6.29 4.14 25.65
N ARG A 138 -6.47 4.16 24.33
CA ARG A 138 -5.69 5.03 23.43
C ARG A 138 -6.06 6.51 23.57
N GLY A 139 -7.18 6.85 24.21
CA GLY A 139 -7.64 8.23 24.34
C GLY A 139 -7.95 8.89 23.00
N ASP A 140 -7.86 10.22 22.95
CA ASP A 140 -8.13 11.00 21.74
C ASP A 140 -7.13 12.16 21.55
N PHE A 141 -7.44 13.12 20.67
CA PHE A 141 -6.58 14.27 20.37
C PHE A 141 -6.45 15.27 21.54
N THR A 142 -7.29 15.14 22.56
CA THR A 142 -7.35 16.01 23.75
C THR A 142 -7.04 15.26 25.04
N THR A 143 -7.29 13.96 25.08
CA THR A 143 -7.11 13.08 26.24
C THR A 143 -5.94 12.13 25.96
N PRO A 144 -4.87 12.15 26.77
CA PRO A 144 -3.75 11.23 26.60
C PRO A 144 -4.19 9.79 26.82
N GLY A 145 -3.52 8.84 26.16
CA GLY A 145 -3.75 7.43 26.38
C GLY A 145 -3.23 6.95 27.73
N THR A 146 -3.68 5.77 28.13
CA THR A 146 -3.30 5.09 29.37
C THR A 146 -2.67 3.74 29.05
N ASN A 147 -1.61 3.37 29.76
CA ASN A 147 -0.94 2.10 29.54
C ASN A 147 -1.87 0.92 29.82
N SER A 148 -1.82 -0.09 28.94
CA SER A 148 -2.45 -1.38 29.21
C SER A 148 -1.91 -1.98 30.52
N PRO A 149 -2.74 -2.66 31.33
CA PRO A 149 -2.27 -3.44 32.48
C PRO A 149 -1.22 -4.51 32.13
N PHE A 150 -1.18 -4.93 30.85
CA PHE A 150 -0.27 -5.96 30.34
C PHE A 150 1.01 -5.38 29.70
N ARG A 151 1.15 -4.05 29.66
CA ARG A 151 2.27 -3.36 29.01
C ARG A 151 3.64 -3.76 29.57
N ASP A 152 3.71 -4.03 30.87
CA ASP A 152 4.96 -4.33 31.59
C ASP A 152 5.20 -5.84 31.80
N ARG A 153 4.55 -6.70 31.01
CA ARG A 153 4.87 -8.12 30.94
C ARG A 153 6.36 -8.34 30.67
N SER A 154 6.91 -9.40 31.26
CA SER A 154 8.31 -9.79 31.04
C SER A 154 8.56 -10.21 29.59
N ILE A 155 9.81 -10.13 29.14
CA ILE A 155 10.22 -10.58 27.80
C ILE A 155 9.84 -12.05 27.59
N ASP A 156 10.15 -12.91 28.57
CA ASP A 156 9.88 -14.35 28.50
C ASP A 156 8.39 -14.66 28.40
N GLU A 157 7.55 -13.96 29.18
CA GLU A 157 6.09 -14.10 29.11
C GLU A 157 5.54 -13.67 27.75
N ASN A 158 5.99 -12.54 27.21
CA ASN A 158 5.55 -12.07 25.90
C ASN A 158 5.97 -13.04 24.78
N LEU A 159 7.19 -13.59 24.82
CA LEU A 159 7.66 -14.58 23.84
C LEU A 159 6.87 -15.89 23.92
N ASP A 160 6.56 -16.37 25.14
CA ASP A 160 5.71 -17.55 25.33
C ASP A 160 4.31 -17.33 24.75
N LEU A 161 3.65 -16.23 25.14
CA LEU A 161 2.31 -15.90 24.68
C LEU A 161 2.27 -15.73 23.16
N PHE A 162 3.24 -15.03 22.56
CA PHE A 162 3.26 -14.81 21.11
C PHE A 162 3.48 -16.11 20.33
N ARG A 163 4.28 -17.07 20.84
CA ARG A 163 4.39 -18.41 20.27
C ARG A 163 3.08 -19.19 20.35
N ARG A 164 2.37 -19.11 21.48
CA ARG A 164 1.07 -19.78 21.69
C ARG A 164 -0.04 -19.15 20.85
N MET A 165 0.01 -17.84 20.62
CA MET A 165 -0.85 -17.15 19.65
C MET A 165 -0.63 -17.71 18.24
N ARG A 166 0.64 -17.86 17.80
CA ARG A 166 0.99 -18.50 16.51
C ARG A 166 0.53 -19.96 16.43
N ALA A 167 0.53 -20.68 17.55
CA ALA A 167 0.10 -22.08 17.62
C ALA A 167 -1.44 -22.26 17.67
N GLY A 168 -2.22 -21.18 17.65
CA GLY A 168 -3.69 -21.24 17.65
C GLY A 168 -4.31 -21.61 19.00
N GLU A 169 -3.62 -21.35 20.12
CA GLU A 169 -4.13 -21.70 21.45
C GLU A 169 -5.30 -20.81 21.92
N PHE A 170 -5.38 -19.57 21.42
CA PHE A 170 -6.35 -18.57 21.86
C PHE A 170 -7.35 -18.24 20.76
N GLY A 171 -8.54 -17.81 21.13
CA GLY A 171 -9.60 -17.42 20.20
C GLY A 171 -9.34 -16.10 19.47
N ASP A 172 -10.13 -15.87 18.43
CA ASP A 172 -10.12 -14.61 17.67
C ASP A 172 -10.33 -13.39 18.58
N GLY A 173 -9.41 -12.43 18.50
CA GLY A 173 -9.47 -11.20 19.29
C GLY A 173 -9.19 -11.36 20.78
N GLU A 174 -8.87 -12.56 21.27
CA GLU A 174 -8.54 -12.80 22.69
C GLU A 174 -7.22 -12.14 23.07
N ARG A 175 -6.27 -12.07 22.12
CA ARG A 175 -4.98 -11.41 22.29
C ARG A 175 -4.49 -10.74 21.02
N VAL A 176 -3.66 -9.73 21.20
CA VAL A 176 -2.97 -9.00 20.14
C VAL A 176 -1.51 -8.76 20.53
N LEU A 177 -0.63 -8.61 19.53
CA LEU A 177 0.70 -8.06 19.77
C LEU A 177 0.66 -6.56 19.49
N ARG A 178 1.21 -5.75 20.39
CA ARG A 178 1.30 -4.29 20.25
C ARG A 178 2.76 -3.84 20.32
N ALA A 179 3.11 -2.82 19.55
CA ALA A 179 4.36 -2.11 19.73
C ALA A 179 4.31 -1.33 21.05
N LYS A 180 5.46 -1.17 21.71
CA LYS A 180 5.62 -0.40 22.94
C LYS A 180 6.34 0.90 22.61
N ILE A 181 5.57 1.96 22.39
CA ILE A 181 6.05 3.29 21.97
C ILE A 181 5.69 4.30 23.06
N ASP A 182 4.66 5.12 22.86
CA ASP A 182 4.25 6.16 23.80
C ASP A 182 2.73 6.37 23.77
N MET A 183 2.05 5.96 24.84
CA MET A 183 0.59 6.12 24.98
C MET A 183 0.14 7.58 25.09
N THR A 184 1.05 8.52 25.37
CA THR A 184 0.76 9.96 25.46
C THR A 184 1.11 10.72 24.19
N HIS A 185 1.59 10.03 23.15
CA HIS A 185 2.07 10.65 21.93
C HIS A 185 0.98 11.48 21.22
N ALA A 186 1.38 12.61 20.62
CA ALA A 186 0.45 13.49 19.90
C ALA A 186 -0.13 12.82 18.65
N ASN A 187 0.71 12.07 17.92
CA ASN A 187 0.28 11.21 16.83
C ASN A 187 -0.35 9.92 17.38
N MET A 188 -1.64 9.70 17.12
CA MET A 188 -2.37 8.53 17.60
C MET A 188 -1.80 7.20 17.08
N SER A 189 -1.17 7.19 15.89
CA SER A 189 -0.54 5.98 15.34
C SER A 189 0.62 5.50 16.20
N MET A 190 1.25 6.38 16.98
CA MET A 190 2.36 6.05 17.88
C MET A 190 1.88 5.57 19.27
N ARG A 191 0.57 5.55 19.54
CA ARG A 191 0.02 5.07 20.82
C ARG A 191 -0.14 3.55 20.80
N ASP A 192 0.98 2.86 21.06
CA ASP A 192 1.15 1.41 21.10
C ASP A 192 0.30 0.68 20.04
N PRO A 193 0.60 0.88 18.74
CA PRO A 193 -0.17 0.33 17.63
C PRO A 193 -0.15 -1.21 17.61
N LEU A 194 -1.21 -1.79 17.04
CA LEU A 194 -1.33 -3.24 16.88
C LEU A 194 -0.38 -3.73 15.79
N MET A 195 0.43 -4.74 16.09
CA MET A 195 1.31 -5.42 15.14
C MET A 195 0.68 -6.71 14.60
N TYR A 196 0.08 -7.54 15.46
CA TYR A 196 -0.56 -8.80 15.08
C TYR A 196 -1.92 -8.97 15.75
N ARG A 197 -2.82 -9.68 15.05
CA ARG A 197 -4.12 -10.12 15.56
C ARG A 197 -4.34 -11.60 15.27
N ILE A 198 -5.11 -12.26 16.13
CA ILE A 198 -5.53 -13.66 15.93
C ILE A 198 -6.77 -13.68 15.03
N ARG A 199 -6.72 -14.51 13.97
CA ARG A 199 -7.83 -14.84 13.08
C ARG A 199 -7.71 -16.29 12.60
N HIS A 200 -8.72 -17.11 12.89
CA HIS A 200 -8.81 -18.49 12.38
C HIS A 200 -9.53 -18.52 11.02
N VAL A 201 -8.84 -18.04 10.00
CA VAL A 201 -9.34 -17.98 8.61
C VAL A 201 -8.25 -18.49 7.68
N THR A 202 -8.64 -19.32 6.71
CA THR A 202 -7.74 -19.84 5.67
C THR A 202 -7.26 -18.71 4.76
N HIS A 203 -5.96 -18.55 4.64
CA HIS A 203 -5.35 -17.61 3.70
C HIS A 203 -5.32 -18.18 2.28
N HIS A 204 -5.57 -17.36 1.26
CA HIS A 204 -5.64 -17.82 -0.13
C HIS A 204 -4.32 -18.38 -0.69
N ARG A 205 -3.19 -18.14 -0.01
CA ARG A 205 -1.84 -18.64 -0.36
C ARG A 205 -1.23 -19.57 0.69
N THR A 206 -1.21 -19.15 1.95
CA THR A 206 -0.54 -19.86 3.04
C THR A 206 -1.47 -20.86 3.74
N GLY A 207 -2.72 -21.02 3.25
CA GLY A 207 -3.67 -21.99 3.79
C GLY A 207 -3.94 -21.74 5.27
N ASP A 208 -3.81 -22.79 6.06
CA ASP A 208 -4.02 -22.77 7.51
C ASP A 208 -2.70 -22.74 8.30
N ASP A 209 -1.57 -22.43 7.65
CA ASP A 209 -0.24 -22.37 8.29
C ASP A 209 -0.14 -21.23 9.33
N TRP A 210 -1.03 -20.25 9.26
CA TRP A 210 -1.06 -19.07 10.11
C TRP A 210 -2.46 -18.82 10.67
N CYS A 211 -2.52 -18.53 11.97
CA CYS A 211 -3.71 -18.01 12.66
C CYS A 211 -3.49 -16.64 13.31
N ILE A 212 -2.29 -16.07 13.12
CA ILE A 212 -1.98 -14.68 13.45
C ILE A 212 -1.58 -13.94 12.19
N TYR A 213 -2.15 -12.76 11.99
CA TYR A 213 -1.93 -11.97 10.79
C TYR A 213 -1.38 -10.58 11.16
N PRO A 214 -0.36 -10.09 10.44
CA PRO A 214 0.20 -8.78 10.69
C PRO A 214 -0.81 -7.70 10.29
N ASN A 215 -0.82 -6.56 10.98
CA ASN A 215 -1.55 -5.38 10.52
C ASN A 215 -0.75 -4.63 9.45
N TYR A 216 -1.46 -3.82 8.66
CA TYR A 216 -0.91 -3.00 7.58
C TYR A 216 0.35 -2.23 8.00
N ASP A 217 0.29 -1.45 9.09
CA ASP A 217 1.43 -0.62 9.53
C ASP A 217 2.68 -1.43 9.90
N TRP A 218 2.52 -2.71 10.29
CA TRP A 218 3.63 -3.62 10.61
C TRP A 218 4.11 -4.45 9.41
N ALA A 219 3.27 -4.69 8.41
CA ALA A 219 3.68 -5.43 7.22
C ALA A 219 4.28 -4.52 6.15
N HIS A 220 3.79 -3.28 6.04
CA HIS A 220 4.02 -2.44 4.86
C HIS A 220 5.49 -1.98 4.71
N GLY A 221 6.04 -1.31 5.73
CA GLY A 221 7.43 -0.84 5.69
C GLY A 221 8.45 -1.97 5.75
N GLN A 222 8.13 -3.02 6.47
CA GLN A 222 8.92 -4.23 6.57
C GLN A 222 9.04 -4.93 5.21
N SER A 223 7.93 -5.02 4.46
CA SER A 223 7.93 -5.55 3.09
C SER A 223 8.75 -4.67 2.16
N ASP A 224 8.63 -3.34 2.26
CA ASP A 224 9.46 -2.40 1.49
C ASP A 224 10.96 -2.61 1.77
N ALA A 225 11.34 -2.73 3.04
CA ALA A 225 12.74 -2.95 3.43
C ALA A 225 13.26 -4.32 2.99
N PHE A 226 12.44 -5.37 3.10
CA PHE A 226 12.79 -6.72 2.66
C PHE A 226 13.01 -6.79 1.15
N GLU A 227 12.20 -6.06 0.38
CA GLU A 227 12.35 -5.98 -1.08
C GLU A 227 13.50 -5.07 -1.53
N GLY A 228 13.97 -4.19 -0.65
CA GLY A 228 14.94 -3.15 -0.97
C GLY A 228 14.32 -1.93 -1.65
N VAL A 229 13.03 -1.65 -1.49
CA VAL A 229 12.40 -0.41 -1.98
C VAL A 229 13.22 0.80 -1.50
N THR A 230 13.41 1.80 -2.35
CA THR A 230 14.11 3.04 -1.97
C THR A 230 13.11 4.17 -1.74
N HIS A 231 12.10 4.27 -2.61
CA HIS A 231 11.06 5.30 -2.56
C HIS A 231 9.68 4.64 -2.49
N SER A 232 9.08 4.67 -1.30
CA SER A 232 7.77 4.08 -1.03
C SER A 232 6.68 5.13 -1.23
N PHE A 233 5.97 5.09 -2.36
CA PHE A 233 4.93 6.07 -2.67
C PHE A 233 3.56 5.62 -2.18
N CYS A 234 2.89 6.46 -1.40
CA CYS A 234 1.53 6.24 -0.92
C CYS A 234 0.69 7.52 -1.03
N THR A 235 -0.60 7.42 -0.74
CA THR A 235 -1.48 8.59 -0.77
C THR A 235 -1.45 9.35 0.57
N LEU A 236 -1.88 10.61 0.57
CA LEU A 236 -1.87 11.50 1.75
C LEU A 236 -2.60 10.95 2.98
N GLU A 237 -3.51 9.98 2.84
CA GLU A 237 -4.17 9.36 3.99
C GLU A 237 -3.21 8.64 4.94
N PHE A 238 -2.02 8.29 4.48
CA PHE A 238 -0.99 7.61 5.27
C PHE A 238 0.10 8.56 5.80
N GLU A 239 -0.08 9.88 5.67
CA GLU A 239 0.92 10.86 6.12
C GLU A 239 1.18 10.74 7.64
N ASN A 240 0.13 10.55 8.44
CA ASN A 240 0.26 10.34 9.88
C ASN A 240 0.91 8.98 10.22
N ASN A 241 0.85 8.01 9.31
CA ASN A 241 1.46 6.69 9.49
C ASN A 241 2.97 6.69 9.21
N ARG A 242 3.49 7.72 8.52
CA ARG A 242 4.93 7.82 8.18
C ARG A 242 5.82 7.74 9.42
N GLU A 243 5.43 8.40 10.50
CA GLU A 243 6.21 8.39 11.75
C GLU A 243 6.32 6.96 12.33
N LEU A 244 5.24 6.18 12.24
CA LEU A 244 5.22 4.79 12.67
C LEU A 244 6.02 3.88 11.73
N TYR A 245 5.89 4.10 10.42
CA TYR A 245 6.69 3.44 9.39
C TYR A 245 8.19 3.60 9.68
N ASP A 246 8.60 4.85 9.93
CA ASP A 246 9.99 5.20 10.26
C ASP A 246 10.42 4.56 11.58
N TRP A 247 9.59 4.65 12.62
CA TRP A 247 9.89 4.07 13.93
C TRP A 247 10.18 2.58 13.84
N PHE A 248 9.33 1.83 13.14
CA PHE A 248 9.52 0.39 13.02
C PHE A 248 10.82 0.04 12.28
N LEU A 249 11.13 0.75 11.19
CA LEU A 249 12.36 0.51 10.42
C LEU A 249 13.61 0.80 11.25
N ASP A 250 13.57 1.83 12.10
CA ASP A 250 14.68 2.19 12.98
C ASP A 250 14.94 1.14 14.09
N GLN A 251 13.96 0.25 14.37
CA GLN A 251 14.14 -0.82 15.37
C GLN A 251 14.75 -2.10 14.80
N LEU A 252 14.91 -2.20 13.47
CA LEU A 252 15.22 -3.44 12.77
C LEU A 252 16.61 -3.42 12.14
N GLU A 253 17.25 -4.58 12.10
CA GLU A 253 18.39 -4.81 11.23
C GLU A 253 17.88 -5.10 9.82
N LEU A 254 17.94 -4.10 8.95
CA LEU A 254 17.41 -4.18 7.60
C LEU A 254 18.39 -4.90 6.65
N PRO A 255 17.90 -5.72 5.69
CA PRO A 255 18.76 -6.40 4.72
C PRO A 255 19.31 -5.45 3.63
N HIS A 256 18.69 -4.28 3.48
CA HIS A 256 18.97 -3.26 2.47
C HIS A 256 18.91 -1.87 3.10
N ASP A 257 19.22 -0.84 2.30
CA ASP A 257 19.04 0.56 2.69
C ASP A 257 17.60 0.83 3.14
N ARG A 258 17.45 1.72 4.12
CA ARG A 258 16.14 2.07 4.68
C ARG A 258 15.25 2.73 3.62
N PRO A 259 14.06 2.18 3.29
CA PRO A 259 13.11 2.84 2.40
C PRO A 259 12.57 4.14 3.02
N ARG A 260 12.23 5.12 2.17
CA ARG A 260 11.55 6.35 2.60
C ARG A 260 10.14 6.44 2.03
N GLN A 261 9.17 6.65 2.91
CA GLN A 261 7.79 6.93 2.52
C GLN A 261 7.65 8.35 1.97
N THR A 262 6.90 8.52 0.88
CA THR A 262 6.57 9.82 0.31
C THR A 262 5.13 9.82 -0.19
N GLU A 263 4.35 10.79 0.28
CA GLU A 263 2.93 10.87 0.03
C GLU A 263 2.60 11.80 -1.13
N PHE A 264 1.60 11.43 -1.92
CA PHE A 264 1.03 12.26 -2.98
C PHE A 264 -0.50 12.35 -2.89
N GLY A 265 -1.06 13.43 -3.43
CA GLY A 265 -2.50 13.66 -3.45
C GLY A 265 -3.23 12.66 -4.36
N ARG A 266 -4.37 12.16 -3.89
CA ARG A 266 -5.22 11.25 -4.68
C ARG A 266 -5.78 11.93 -5.93
N LEU A 267 -6.13 11.10 -6.90
CA LEU A 267 -6.95 11.51 -8.03
C LEU A 267 -8.44 11.51 -7.63
N GLY A 268 -9.04 12.70 -7.56
CA GLY A 268 -10.48 12.89 -7.68
C GLY A 268 -10.84 13.26 -9.12
N LEU A 269 -11.95 12.74 -9.64
CA LEU A 269 -12.53 13.17 -10.91
C LEU A 269 -13.95 13.66 -10.68
N THR A 270 -14.35 14.75 -11.34
CA THR A 270 -15.76 15.18 -11.32
C THR A 270 -16.65 14.10 -11.92
N HIS A 271 -17.88 13.97 -11.39
CA HIS A 271 -18.88 12.99 -11.82
C HIS A 271 -18.50 11.50 -11.64
N ILE A 272 -17.31 11.19 -11.13
CA ILE A 272 -16.81 9.81 -11.01
C ILE A 272 -16.62 9.44 -9.54
N ILE A 273 -17.08 8.26 -9.15
CA ILE A 273 -16.89 7.69 -7.82
C ILE A 273 -15.77 6.64 -7.88
N THR A 274 -14.77 6.75 -6.99
CA THR A 274 -13.68 5.77 -6.86
C THR A 274 -13.69 5.02 -5.53
N SER A 275 -14.54 5.40 -4.58
CA SER A 275 -14.64 4.68 -3.30
C SER A 275 -15.11 3.24 -3.52
N LYS A 276 -14.25 2.25 -3.17
CA LYS A 276 -14.56 0.81 -3.24
C LYS A 276 -15.92 0.47 -2.60
N ARG A 277 -16.21 1.01 -1.42
CA ARG A 277 -17.50 0.83 -0.72
C ARG A 277 -18.70 1.30 -1.55
N LYS A 278 -18.59 2.47 -2.19
CA LYS A 278 -19.68 3.01 -3.02
C LYS A 278 -19.82 2.25 -4.34
N LEU A 279 -18.71 1.86 -4.96
CA LEU A 279 -18.72 1.03 -6.18
C LEU A 279 -19.34 -0.34 -5.92
N ALA A 280 -18.99 -1.00 -4.81
CA ALA A 280 -19.62 -2.25 -4.40
C ALA A 280 -21.13 -2.10 -4.20
N ALA A 281 -21.58 -0.97 -3.63
CA ALA A 281 -23.01 -0.69 -3.48
C ALA A 281 -23.74 -0.50 -4.83
N LEU A 282 -23.08 0.06 -5.85
CA LEU A 282 -23.67 0.16 -7.20
C LEU A 282 -23.88 -1.23 -7.82
N VAL A 283 -22.87 -2.10 -7.72
CA VAL A 283 -22.96 -3.49 -8.19
C VAL A 283 -24.04 -4.26 -7.43
N ALA A 284 -24.01 -4.20 -6.09
CA ALA A 284 -24.97 -4.92 -5.25
C ALA A 284 -26.43 -4.45 -5.43
N SER A 285 -26.65 -3.18 -5.77
CA SER A 285 -27.99 -2.66 -6.07
C SER A 285 -28.49 -2.93 -7.49
N GLY A 286 -27.68 -3.58 -8.34
CA GLY A 286 -28.03 -3.88 -9.73
C GLY A 286 -28.16 -2.64 -10.62
N LYS A 287 -27.59 -1.49 -10.21
CA LYS A 287 -27.60 -0.26 -11.01
C LYS A 287 -26.62 -0.30 -12.19
N VAL A 288 -25.69 -1.23 -12.15
CA VAL A 288 -24.69 -1.55 -13.17
C VAL A 288 -24.66 -3.06 -13.35
N GLU A 289 -24.25 -3.55 -14.53
CA GLU A 289 -24.18 -4.98 -14.86
C GLU A 289 -23.17 -5.74 -14.00
N GLY A 290 -22.11 -5.06 -13.55
CA GLY A 290 -21.02 -5.66 -12.80
C GLY A 290 -19.86 -4.70 -12.62
N TRP A 291 -18.73 -5.23 -12.14
CA TRP A 291 -17.52 -4.43 -11.92
C TRP A 291 -16.85 -3.97 -13.23
N ASP A 292 -17.12 -4.62 -14.35
CA ASP A 292 -16.59 -4.27 -15.67
C ASP A 292 -17.60 -3.49 -16.52
N ASP A 293 -18.74 -3.08 -15.98
CA ASP A 293 -19.72 -2.24 -16.68
C ASP A 293 -19.04 -0.96 -17.21
N ALA A 294 -19.37 -0.56 -18.44
CA ALA A 294 -18.76 0.60 -19.09
C ALA A 294 -19.03 1.94 -18.37
N GLN A 295 -20.02 2.00 -17.48
CA GLN A 295 -20.30 3.15 -16.62
C GLN A 295 -19.47 3.16 -15.33
N MET A 296 -18.81 2.05 -15.01
CA MET A 296 -17.95 1.94 -13.83
C MET A 296 -16.61 2.64 -14.06
N SER A 297 -16.07 3.19 -12.98
CA SER A 297 -14.75 3.83 -12.96
C SER A 297 -13.59 2.85 -12.83
N THR A 298 -13.88 1.55 -12.85
CA THR A 298 -12.92 0.46 -12.82
C THR A 298 -12.06 0.46 -14.09
N LEU A 299 -10.82 -0.02 -14.01
CA LEU A 299 -9.99 -0.14 -15.22
C LEU A 299 -10.58 -1.16 -16.20
N SER A 300 -11.17 -2.24 -15.69
CA SER A 300 -11.96 -3.18 -16.50
C SER A 300 -13.15 -2.51 -17.18
N GLY A 301 -13.90 -1.65 -16.49
CA GLY A 301 -15.02 -0.88 -17.05
C GLY A 301 -14.59 0.11 -18.12
N LEU A 302 -13.51 0.86 -17.87
CA LEU A 302 -12.94 1.79 -18.85
C LEU A 302 -12.39 1.06 -20.10
N ARG A 303 -11.74 -0.09 -19.90
CA ARG A 303 -11.31 -0.97 -20.99
C ARG A 303 -12.51 -1.45 -21.80
N ARG A 304 -13.59 -1.92 -21.16
CA ARG A 304 -14.83 -2.34 -21.83
C ARG A 304 -15.52 -1.19 -22.57
N ARG A 305 -15.48 0.02 -22.01
CA ARG A 305 -15.97 1.27 -22.64
C ARG A 305 -15.20 1.63 -23.91
N GLY A 306 -14.00 1.09 -24.11
CA GLY A 306 -13.15 1.34 -25.28
C GLY A 306 -12.12 2.45 -25.09
N TYR A 307 -11.78 2.81 -23.85
CA TYR A 307 -10.72 3.78 -23.58
C TYR A 307 -9.36 3.17 -23.95
N PRO A 308 -8.51 3.85 -24.74
CA PRO A 308 -7.15 3.37 -24.98
C PRO A 308 -6.30 3.45 -23.71
N ALA A 309 -5.56 2.39 -23.38
CA ALA A 309 -4.63 2.39 -22.24
C ALA A 309 -3.62 3.55 -22.31
N LYS A 310 -3.14 3.86 -23.52
CA LYS A 310 -2.24 4.97 -23.78
C LYS A 310 -2.84 6.33 -23.39
N ALA A 311 -4.13 6.56 -23.66
CA ALA A 311 -4.79 7.80 -23.28
C ALA A 311 -4.89 7.95 -21.75
N ILE A 312 -5.08 6.85 -21.02
CA ILE A 312 -5.06 6.85 -19.55
C ILE A 312 -3.66 7.17 -19.02
N ARG A 313 -2.61 6.56 -19.59
CA ARG A 313 -1.21 6.87 -19.22
C ARG A 313 -0.88 8.33 -19.46
N GLU A 314 -1.12 8.84 -20.67
CA GLU A 314 -0.87 10.24 -21.02
C GLU A 314 -1.67 11.21 -20.12
N PHE A 315 -2.91 10.87 -19.77
CA PHE A 315 -3.68 11.63 -18.79
C PHE A 315 -3.02 11.62 -17.40
N CYS A 316 -2.57 10.45 -16.92
CA CYS A 316 -1.89 10.32 -15.63
C CYS A 316 -0.54 11.05 -15.58
N ASP A 317 0.21 11.08 -16.70
CA ASP A 317 1.47 11.83 -16.81
C ASP A 317 1.23 13.34 -16.88
N HIS A 318 0.11 13.76 -17.47
CA HIS A 318 -0.26 15.16 -17.59
C HIS A 318 -0.74 15.75 -16.25
N ILE A 319 -1.52 15.00 -15.46
CA ILE A 319 -1.99 15.50 -14.17
C ILE A 319 -0.84 15.59 -13.18
N SER A 320 -0.63 16.78 -12.62
CA SER A 320 0.48 17.02 -11.69
C SER A 320 0.41 16.10 -10.46
N VAL A 321 1.59 15.64 -10.04
CA VAL A 321 1.79 14.93 -8.78
C VAL A 321 2.10 15.97 -7.72
N GLY A 322 1.07 16.40 -6.98
CA GLY A 322 1.19 17.37 -5.88
C GLY A 322 0.93 16.75 -4.51
N ARG A 323 1.28 17.48 -3.45
CA ARG A 323 0.98 17.13 -2.04
C ARG A 323 -0.39 17.63 -1.56
N VAL A 324 -1.32 17.82 -2.48
CA VAL A 324 -2.69 18.26 -2.18
C VAL A 324 -3.66 17.36 -2.93
N ASN A 325 -4.74 16.94 -2.26
CA ASN A 325 -5.83 16.23 -2.92
C ASN A 325 -6.49 17.15 -3.96
N GLY A 326 -6.57 16.69 -5.20
CA GLY A 326 -7.15 17.45 -6.30
C GLY A 326 -8.37 16.75 -6.89
N THR A 327 -9.30 17.57 -7.39
CA THR A 327 -10.37 17.11 -8.27
C THR A 327 -10.08 17.64 -9.67
N THR A 328 -10.01 16.74 -10.63
CA THR A 328 -9.82 17.04 -12.05
C THR A 328 -11.15 16.89 -12.78
N GLU A 329 -11.39 17.72 -13.78
CA GLU A 329 -12.58 17.60 -14.61
C GLU A 329 -12.52 16.36 -15.50
N VAL A 330 -13.61 15.59 -15.56
CA VAL A 330 -13.68 14.36 -16.37
C VAL A 330 -13.44 14.63 -17.86
N GLU A 331 -13.81 15.83 -18.33
CA GLU A 331 -13.61 16.31 -19.70
C GLU A 331 -12.13 16.31 -20.10
N LEU A 332 -11.21 16.48 -19.13
CA LEU A 332 -9.78 16.38 -19.41
C LEU A 332 -9.40 14.95 -19.79
N LEU A 333 -9.83 13.96 -19.00
CA LEU A 333 -9.63 12.54 -19.34
C LEU A 333 -10.26 12.21 -20.70
N GLU A 334 -11.49 12.66 -20.94
CA GLU A 334 -12.17 12.44 -22.23
C GLU A 334 -11.48 13.14 -23.41
N SER A 335 -10.75 14.25 -23.16
CA SER A 335 -9.92 14.90 -24.17
C SER A 335 -8.75 14.01 -24.62
N PHE A 336 -8.03 13.37 -23.68
CA PHE A 336 -6.97 12.42 -24.01
C PHE A 336 -7.51 11.22 -24.80
N VAL A 337 -8.65 10.67 -24.38
CA VAL A 337 -9.31 9.56 -25.07
C VAL A 337 -9.69 9.95 -26.50
N ARG A 338 -10.34 11.10 -26.71
CA ARG A 338 -10.69 11.61 -28.05
C ARG A 338 -9.45 11.84 -28.90
N THR A 339 -8.38 12.38 -28.31
CA THR A 339 -7.13 12.68 -29.02
C THR A 339 -6.47 11.42 -29.54
N GLU A 340 -6.41 10.35 -28.73
CA GLU A 340 -5.82 9.08 -29.17
C GLU A 340 -6.72 8.39 -30.21
N LEU A 341 -8.03 8.30 -29.96
CA LEU A 341 -8.96 7.66 -30.90
C LEU A 341 -9.02 8.37 -32.25
N ASN A 342 -8.89 9.70 -32.29
CA ASN A 342 -8.81 10.45 -33.56
C ASN A 342 -7.61 10.04 -34.43
N LYS A 343 -6.53 9.52 -33.84
CA LYS A 343 -5.33 9.07 -34.56
C LYS A 343 -5.45 7.63 -35.03
N VAL A 344 -6.06 6.76 -34.22
CA VAL A 344 -5.98 5.28 -34.41
C VAL A 344 -7.28 4.63 -34.86
N ALA A 345 -8.44 5.26 -34.67
CA ALA A 345 -9.72 4.68 -35.06
C ALA A 345 -9.97 4.85 -36.56
N LEU A 346 -10.20 3.73 -37.25
CA LEU A 346 -10.64 3.70 -38.65
C LEU A 346 -12.09 4.21 -38.75
N ARG A 347 -12.39 4.98 -39.79
CA ARG A 347 -13.70 5.59 -40.04
C ARG A 347 -14.47 4.86 -41.12
#